data_AF-A0AAU6DH21-F1
#
_entry.id   AF-A0AAU6DH21-F1
#
_cell.length_a   1.000
_cell.length_b   1.000
_cell.length_c   1.000
_cell.angle_alpha   90.00
_cell.angle_beta   90.00
_cell.angle_gamma   90.00
#
_symmetry.space_group_name_H-M   'P 1'
#
loop_
_entity.id
_entity.type
_entity.pdbx_description
1 polymer ?
#
loop_
_entity_poly.entity_id
_entity_poly.type
_entity_poly.pdbx_seq_one_letter_code
_entity_poly.pdbx_strand_id
1 'polypeptide(L)'
;MDPSLLTLPSDTWTRSAACLGLPPEAVFARRPVEAAAALTACARCPVAQQCEETVAPASSWFDGVCAGRLWRNGRTVALTPRPRRRAPA
;
A
#
# COMPACT_ATOMS: atom_id res chain seq x y z
N MET A 1 -20.70 -13.96 -15.45
CA MET A 1 -19.78 -14.15 -14.30
C MET A 1 -18.43 -14.45 -14.91
N ASP A 2 -17.54 -13.45 -15.01
CA ASP A 2 -16.27 -13.59 -15.72
C ASP A 2 -15.20 -14.20 -14.79
N PRO A 3 -14.71 -15.44 -15.06
CA PRO A 3 -13.65 -16.06 -14.26
C PRO A 3 -12.27 -15.42 -14.48
N SER A 4 -12.18 -14.40 -15.34
CA SER A 4 -10.95 -13.69 -15.71
C SER A 4 -10.32 -12.87 -14.56
N LEU A 5 -11.04 -12.65 -13.45
CA LEU A 5 -10.49 -12.01 -12.25
C LEU A 5 -9.62 -12.96 -11.37
N LEU A 6 -9.57 -14.26 -11.70
CA LEU A 6 -8.73 -15.24 -11.00
C LEU A 6 -7.36 -15.45 -11.66
N THR A 7 -7.12 -14.83 -12.83
CA THR A 7 -5.84 -14.90 -13.57
C THR A 7 -5.24 -13.50 -13.72
N LEU A 8 -5.15 -12.74 -12.63
CA LEU A 8 -4.00 -11.85 -12.54
C LEU A 8 -2.78 -12.76 -12.39
N PRO A 9 -1.70 -12.58 -13.17
CA PRO A 9 -0.50 -13.38 -12.98
C PRO A 9 -0.20 -13.34 -11.49
N SER A 10 -0.11 -14.51 -10.87
CA SER A 10 0.53 -14.66 -9.56
C SER A 10 2.01 -14.42 -9.76
N ASP A 11 2.30 -13.21 -10.21
CA ASP A 11 3.57 -12.59 -10.36
C ASP A 11 4.30 -12.88 -9.07
N THR A 12 5.35 -13.71 -9.15
CA THR A 12 5.96 -14.40 -8.00
C THR A 12 6.28 -13.42 -6.86
N TRP A 13 6.52 -12.16 -7.23
CA TRP A 13 6.74 -11.03 -6.33
C TRP A 13 5.57 -10.71 -5.40
N THR A 14 4.30 -10.86 -5.82
CA THR A 14 3.14 -10.61 -4.96
C THR A 14 3.08 -11.54 -3.74
N ARG A 15 3.62 -12.76 -3.85
CA ARG A 15 3.75 -13.65 -2.68
C ARG A 15 4.75 -13.13 -1.64
N SER A 16 5.69 -12.28 -2.05
CA SER A 16 6.67 -11.63 -1.19
C SER A 16 6.23 -10.25 -0.71
N ALA A 17 5.01 -9.82 -1.07
CA ALA A 17 4.48 -8.55 -0.60
C ALA A 17 4.20 -8.59 0.91
N ALA A 18 4.79 -7.66 1.65
CA ALA A 18 4.62 -7.59 3.10
C ALA A 18 3.18 -7.26 3.53
N CYS A 19 2.38 -6.66 2.66
CA CYS A 19 0.96 -6.40 2.90
C CYS A 19 0.04 -7.60 2.61
N LEU A 20 0.58 -8.71 2.09
CA LEU A 20 -0.20 -9.92 1.83
C LEU A 20 -0.79 -10.47 3.14
N GLY A 21 -2.11 -10.64 3.18
CA GLY A 21 -2.84 -11.09 4.37
C GLY A 21 -3.35 -9.96 5.28
N LEU A 22 -3.08 -8.69 4.96
CA LEU A 22 -3.76 -7.57 5.60
C LEU A 22 -5.20 -7.42 5.07
N PRO A 23 -6.11 -6.88 5.88
CA PRO A 23 -7.45 -6.54 5.42
C PRO A 23 -7.39 -5.56 4.24
N PRO A 24 -8.19 -5.77 3.17
CA PRO A 24 -8.21 -4.89 2.02
C PRO A 24 -8.57 -3.45 2.41
N GLU A 25 -9.35 -3.26 3.47
CA GLU A 25 -9.71 -1.95 4.02
C GLU A 25 -8.47 -1.16 4.48
N ALA A 26 -7.42 -1.83 4.96
CA ALA A 26 -6.18 -1.18 5.34
C ALA A 26 -5.29 -0.86 4.13
N VAL A 27 -5.29 -1.71 3.11
CA VAL A 27 -4.48 -1.49 1.89
C VAL A 27 -5.10 -0.41 1.00
N PHE A 28 -6.42 -0.41 0.84
CA PHE A 28 -7.15 0.56 0.04
C PHE A 28 -7.70 1.74 0.87
N ALA A 29 -7.26 1.88 2.12
CA ALA A 29 -7.60 3.01 2.96
C ALA A 29 -7.15 4.33 2.34
N ARG A 30 -8.06 5.31 2.32
CA ARG A 30 -7.77 6.69 1.86
C ARG A 30 -7.28 7.60 2.98
N ARG A 31 -7.39 7.14 4.23
CA ARG A 31 -6.98 7.89 5.42
C ARG A 31 -5.73 7.28 6.04
N PRO A 32 -4.75 8.09 6.46
CA PRO A 32 -3.52 7.62 7.11
C PRO A 32 -3.73 6.67 8.30
N VAL A 33 -4.76 6.94 9.11
CA VAL A 33 -5.05 6.16 10.32
C VAL A 33 -5.51 4.74 9.98
N GLU A 34 -6.37 4.61 8.98
CA GLU A 34 -6.89 3.32 8.50
C GLU A 34 -5.80 2.56 7.71
N ALA A 35 -4.95 3.30 6.99
CA ALA A 35 -3.82 2.78 6.22
C ALA A 35 -2.61 2.38 7.07
N ALA A 36 -2.61 2.65 8.38
CA ALA A 36 -1.40 2.57 9.21
C ALA A 36 -0.73 1.18 9.20
N ALA A 37 -1.54 0.11 9.23
CA ALA A 37 -1.04 -1.27 9.17
C ALA A 37 -0.36 -1.56 7.83
N ALA A 38 -1.02 -1.20 6.71
CA ALA A 38 -0.48 -1.37 5.37
C ALA A 38 0.78 -0.52 5.15
N LEU A 39 0.79 0.74 5.61
CA LEU A 39 1.95 1.62 5.52
C LEU A 39 3.15 1.06 6.28
N THR A 40 2.92 0.52 7.47
CA THR A 40 3.99 -0.08 8.29
C THR A 40 4.57 -1.32 7.62
N ALA A 41 3.72 -2.20 7.08
CA ALA A 41 4.16 -3.38 6.35
C ALA A 41 4.90 -3.00 5.06
N CYS A 42 4.31 -2.11 4.26
CA CYS A 42 4.86 -1.70 2.97
C CYS A 42 6.17 -0.91 3.09
N ALA A 43 6.42 -0.22 4.21
CA ALA A 43 7.66 0.53 4.44
C ALA A 43 8.94 -0.34 4.42
N ARG A 44 8.80 -1.67 4.61
CA ARG A 44 9.92 -2.63 4.59
C ARG A 44 9.73 -3.72 3.52
N CYS A 45 8.83 -3.49 2.57
CA CYS A 45 8.44 -4.49 1.60
C CYS A 45 9.54 -4.70 0.55
N PRO A 46 10.03 -5.94 0.34
CA PRO A 46 11.11 -6.21 -0.62
C PRO A 46 10.67 -6.00 -2.08
N VAL A 47 9.36 -5.98 -2.34
CA VAL A 47 8.78 -5.84 -3.68
C VAL A 47 8.15 -4.46 -3.90
N ALA A 48 8.56 -3.45 -3.14
CA ALA A 48 8.01 -2.10 -3.21
C ALA A 48 8.16 -1.47 -4.61
N GLN A 49 9.32 -1.65 -5.25
CA GLN A 49 9.58 -1.11 -6.59
C GLN A 49 8.67 -1.75 -7.64
N GLN A 50 8.63 -3.08 -7.69
CA GLN A 50 7.80 -3.82 -8.64
C GLN A 50 6.32 -3.54 -8.42
N CYS A 51 5.89 -3.38 -7.15
CA CYS A 51 4.54 -2.92 -6.81
C CYS A 51 4.23 -1.54 -7.40
N GLU A 52 5.14 -0.57 -7.29
CA GLU A 52 4.95 0.78 -7.85
C GLU A 52 4.81 0.74 -9.37
N GLU A 53 5.68 -0.01 -10.04
CA GLU A 53 5.72 -0.13 -11.50
C GLU A 53 4.46 -0.82 -12.04
N THR A 54 4.00 -1.89 -11.40
CA THR A 54 2.78 -2.61 -11.82
C THR A 54 1.51 -1.81 -11.56
N VAL A 55 1.39 -1.15 -10.41
CA VAL A 55 0.19 -0.36 -10.07
C VAL A 55 0.19 0.96 -10.86
N ALA A 56 1.37 1.50 -11.19
CA ALA A 56 1.57 2.77 -11.86
C ALA A 56 0.65 3.87 -11.29
N PRO A 57 0.71 4.15 -9.97
CA PRO A 57 -0.36 4.84 -9.25
C PRO A 57 -0.67 6.23 -9.79
N ALA A 58 0.33 6.95 -10.32
CA ALA A 58 0.15 8.25 -10.96
C ALA A 58 -0.68 8.18 -12.25
N SER A 59 -0.49 7.12 -13.05
CA SER A 59 -1.19 6.93 -14.32
C SER A 59 -2.55 6.27 -14.13
N SER A 60 -2.69 5.39 -13.14
CA SER A 60 -3.93 4.65 -12.84
C SER A 60 -4.87 5.38 -11.88
N TRP A 61 -4.50 6.58 -11.41
CA TRP A 61 -5.28 7.36 -10.43
C TRP A 61 -5.54 6.61 -9.14
N PHE A 62 -4.61 5.75 -8.74
CA PHE A 62 -4.76 4.84 -7.62
C PHE A 62 -5.03 5.57 -6.29
N ASP A 63 -5.90 4.95 -5.48
CA ASP A 63 -6.25 5.35 -4.12
C ASP A 63 -5.86 4.18 -3.17
N GLY A 64 -5.00 4.46 -2.19
CA GLY A 64 -4.58 3.46 -1.20
C GLY A 64 -3.07 3.42 -0.98
N VAL A 65 -2.57 2.37 -0.35
CA VAL A 65 -1.16 2.17 -0.05
C VAL A 65 -0.48 1.40 -1.17
N CYS A 66 0.55 2.01 -1.76
CA CYS A 66 1.40 1.38 -2.77
C CYS A 66 2.85 1.84 -2.54
N ALA A 67 3.80 0.90 -2.67
CA ALA A 67 5.24 1.18 -2.52
C ALA A 67 5.62 1.90 -1.20
N GLY A 68 4.93 1.58 -0.11
CA GLY A 68 5.17 2.20 1.21
C GLY A 68 4.62 3.62 1.35
N ARG A 69 3.86 4.10 0.37
CA ARG A 69 3.28 5.44 0.32
C ARG A 69 1.77 5.38 0.26
N LEU A 70 1.12 6.36 0.86
CA LEU A 70 -0.31 6.57 0.67
C LEU A 70 -0.52 7.40 -0.62
N TRP A 71 -1.35 6.90 -1.51
CA TRP A 71 -1.75 7.54 -2.75
C TRP A 71 -3.21 7.96 -2.68
N ARG A 72 -3.51 9.11 -3.27
CA ARG A 72 -4.86 9.61 -3.44
C ARG A 72 -4.99 10.30 -4.80
N ASN A 73 -5.91 9.80 -5.64
CA ASN A 73 -6.10 10.23 -7.02
C ASN A 73 -4.76 10.25 -7.79
N GLY A 74 -3.94 9.22 -7.62
CA GLY A 74 -2.61 9.12 -8.24
C GLY A 74 -1.57 10.14 -7.74
N ARG A 75 -1.81 10.77 -6.58
CA ARG A 75 -0.84 11.67 -5.93
C ARG A 75 -0.44 11.13 -4.57
N THR A 76 0.85 11.25 -4.24
CA THR A 76 1.32 10.86 -2.90
C THR A 76 0.79 11.82 -1.85
N VAL A 77 0.33 11.26 -0.73
CA VAL A 77 -0.12 12.00 0.44
C VAL A 77 1.02 12.03 1.45
N ALA A 78 1.48 13.23 1.80
CA ALA A 78 2.47 13.40 2.86
C ALA A 78 1.85 12.99 4.20
N LEU A 79 2.39 11.92 4.78
CA LEU A 79 2.03 11.49 6.12
C LEU A 79 2.79 12.40 7.09
N THR A 80 2.10 13.36 7.70
CA THR A 80 2.72 14.15 8.76
C THR A 80 3.11 13.18 9.88
N PRO A 81 4.40 13.08 10.25
CA PRO A 81 4.80 12.26 11.38
C PRO A 81 4.03 12.76 12.60
N ARG A 82 3.24 11.88 13.23
CA ARG A 82 2.65 12.21 14.52
C ARG A 82 3.82 12.56 15.45
N PRO A 83 3.82 13.72 16.13
CA PRO A 83 4.90 14.04 17.05
C PRO A 83 5.03 12.88 18.02
N ARG A 84 6.23 12.31 18.12
CA ARG A 84 6.52 11.23 19.07
C ARG A 84 6.12 11.77 20.44
N ARG A 85 5.04 11.25 21.04
CA ARG A 85 4.80 11.45 22.47
C ARG A 85 6.08 10.93 23.14
N ARG A 86 6.87 11.84 23.72
CA ARG A 86 7.98 11.44 24.59
C ARG A 86 7.38 10.50 25.64
N ALA A 87 7.86 9.26 25.70
CA ALA A 87 7.60 8.41 26.84
C ALA A 87 8.14 9.13 28.09
N PRO A 88 7.39 9.17 29.22
CA PRO A 88 7.95 9.68 30.47
C PRO A 88 9.15 8.82 30.87
N ALA A 89 10.18 9.47 31.39
CA ALA A 89 11.44 8.88 31.83
C ALA A 89 11.28 8.04 33.10
#